data_AF-A0A699XC17-F1
#
_entry.id   AF-A0A699XC17-F1
#
_cell.length_a   1.000
_cell.length_b   1.000
_cell.length_c   1.000
_cell.angle_alpha   90.00
_cell.angle_beta   90.00
_cell.angle_gamma   90.00
#
_symmetry.space_group_name_H-M   'P 1'
#
loop_
_entity.id
_entity.type
_entity.pdbx_description
1 polymer ?
#
loop_
_entity_poly.entity_id
_entity_poly.type
_entity_poly.pdbx_seq_one_letter_code
_entity_poly.pdbx_strand_id
1 'polypeptide(L)' 'AYKLDLPEELSRVHNTFNVSNLKKCHADEALAVPLDGLHFDDKLHFMEEPAEIVDR' A
#
# COMPACT_ATOMS: atom_id res chain seq x y z
N ALA A 1 -4.78 -3.93 14.48
CA ALA A 1 -3.81 -3.44 13.48
C ALA A 1 -2.53 -4.22 13.65
N TYR A 2 -2.05 -4.87 12.59
CA TYR A 2 -0.78 -5.60 12.59
C TYR A 2 0.18 -4.82 11.71
N LYS A 3 1.44 -4.72 12.14
CA LYS A 3 2.52 -4.21 11.31
C LYS A 3 3.10 -5.40 10.56
N LEU A 4 3.21 -5.28 9.24
CA LEU A 4 3.91 -6.27 8.43
C LEU A 4 5.37 -5.84 8.30
N ASP A 5 6.28 -6.80 8.39
CA ASP A 5 7.68 -6.59 8.04
C ASP A 5 7.76 -6.50 6.52
N LEU A 6 7.77 -5.26 6.02
CA LEU A 6 7.92 -4.97 4.60
C LEU A 6 9.42 -4.90 4.25
N PRO A 7 9.79 -5.18 2.99
CA PRO A 7 11.11 -4.85 2.46
C PRO A 7 11.47 -3.38 2.73
N GLU A 8 12.76 -3.09 2.89
CA GLU A 8 13.26 -1.74 3.24
C GLU A 8 12.88 -0.71 2.17
N GLU A 9 12.75 -1.15 0.92
CA GLU A 9 12.27 -0.38 -0.24
C GLU A 9 10.84 0.14 -0.05
N LEU A 10 10.03 -0.53 0.78
CA LEU A 10 8.64 -0.18 1.10
C LEU A 10 8.49 0.42 2.52
N SER A 11 9.59 0.71 3.21
CA SER A 11 9.58 1.29 4.57
C SER A 11 8.81 2.62 4.67
N ARG A 12 8.67 3.32 3.54
CA ARG A 12 7.97 4.61 3.41
C ARG A 12 6.48 4.45 3.16
N VAL A 13 6.02 3.24 2.83
CA VAL A 13 4.60 2.92 2.71
C VAL A 13 4.05 2.65 4.11
N HIS A 14 2.91 3.28 4.43
CA HIS A 14 2.22 3.01 5.69
C HIS A 14 1.79 1.54 5.77
N ASN A 15 2.51 0.75 6.57
CA ASN A 15 2.33 -0.71 6.67
C ASN A 15 1.28 -1.16 7.68
N THR A 16 0.25 -0.33 7.92
CA THR A 16 -0.78 -0.65 8.92
C THR A 16 -1.95 -1.36 8.26
N PHE A 17 -2.05 -2.68 8.47
CA PHE A 17 -3.19 -3.46 7.99
C PHE A 17 -4.10 -3.89 9.15
N ASN A 18 -5.41 -3.80 8.94
CA ASN A 18 -6.36 -4.53 9.79
C ASN A 18 -6.46 -5.98 9.30
N VAL A 19 -6.64 -6.96 10.19
CA VAL A 19 -6.68 -8.40 9.83
C VAL A 19 -7.78 -8.69 8.81
N SER A 20 -8.90 -7.99 8.94
CA SER A 20 -10.01 -8.04 7.99
C SER A 20 -9.62 -7.55 6.59
N ASN A 21 -8.66 -6.63 6.50
CA ASN A 21 -8.21 -6.06 5.23
C ASN A 21 -7.19 -6.99 4.57
N LEU A 22 -6.33 -7.69 5.35
CA LEU A 22 -5.43 -8.72 4.83
C LEU A 22 -6.19 -9.86 4.14
N LYS A 23 -7.30 -10.31 4.75
CA LYS A 23 -8.15 -11.35 4.15
C LYS A 23 -8.92 -10.88 2.91
N LYS A 24 -9.06 -9.57 2.72
CA LYS A 24 -9.78 -8.96 1.59
C LYS A 24 -8.85 -8.48 0.47
N CYS A 25 -7.53 -8.54 0.66
CA CYS A 25 -6.56 -8.24 -0.39
C CYS A 25 -6.62 -9.31 -1.48
N HIS A 26 -7.51 -9.13 -2.45
CA HIS A 26 -7.43 -9.80 -3.75
C HIS A 26 -6.41 -9.03 -4.59
N ALA A 27 -5.15 -9.49 -4.58
CA ALA A 27 -4.18 -9.02 -5.55
C ALA A 27 -4.44 -9.75 -6.87
N ASP A 28 -4.87 -9.02 -7.89
CA ASP A 28 -4.83 -9.52 -9.26
C ASP A 28 -3.37 -9.56 -9.69
N GLU A 29 -2.86 -10.76 -9.97
CA GLU A 29 -1.46 -11.00 -10.31
C GLU A 29 -1.05 -10.23 -11.59
N ALA A 30 -2.01 -9.95 -12.48
CA ALA A 30 -1.78 -9.13 -13.67
C ALA A 30 -1.58 -7.63 -13.37
N LEU A 31 -2.03 -7.15 -12.20
CA LEU A 31 -1.83 -5.77 -11.73
C LEU A 31 -0.58 -5.63 -10.83
N ALA A 32 0.15 -6.72 -10.59
CA ALA A 32 1.37 -6.69 -9.80
C ALA A 32 2.47 -5.93 -10.55
N VAL A 33 3.01 -4.89 -9.91
CA VAL A 33 4.15 -4.13 -10.43
C VAL A 33 5.43 -4.67 -9.79
N PRO A 34 6.47 -5.01 -10.57
CA PRO A 34 7.76 -5.42 -10.03
C PRO A 34 8.42 -4.32 -9.20
N LEU A 35 8.99 -4.69 -8.05
CA LEU A 35 9.68 -3.74 -7.18
C LEU A 35 11.04 -3.28 -7.77
N ASP A 36 11.73 -4.14 -8.51
CA ASP A 36 13.09 -3.92 -9.01
C ASP A 36 13.25 -2.70 -9.94
N GLY A 37 12.16 -2.19 -10.51
CA GLY A 37 12.15 -1.02 -11.40
C GLY A 37 11.56 0.24 -10.78
N LEU A 38 11.05 0.17 -9.55
CA LEU A 38 10.30 1.27 -8.94
C LEU A 38 11.23 2.12 -8.07
N HIS A 39 11.53 3.34 -8.54
CA HIS A 39 12.29 4.30 -7.76
C HIS A 39 11.34 5.12 -6.87
N PHE A 40 11.46 4.95 -5.55
CA PHE A 40 10.73 5.76 -4.58
C PHE A 40 11.56 7.03 -4.28
N ASP A 41 11.12 8.19 -4.78
CA ASP A 41 11.77 9.47 -4.48
C ASP A 41 11.53 9.88 -3.02
N ASP A 42 12.60 10.21 -2.31
CA ASP A 42 12.61 10.74 -0.95
C ASP A 42 11.74 11.99 -0.73
N LYS A 43 11.31 12.67 -1.79
CA LYS A 43 10.44 13.85 -1.75
C LYS A 43 8.96 13.58 -2.02
N LEU A 44 8.54 12.32 -2.14
CA LEU A 44 7.11 11.98 -2.23
C LEU A 44 6.37 12.41 -0.97
N HIS A 45 5.78 13.60 -1.02
CA HIS A 45 4.85 14.10 -0.03
C HIS A 45 3.46 13.56 -0.35
N PHE A 46 3.01 12.58 0.42
CA PHE A 46 1.64 12.11 0.35
C PHE A 46 0.73 13.14 1.02
N MET A 47 -0.15 13.75 0.24
CA MET A 47 -1.29 14.49 0.76
C MET A 47 -2.49 13.54 0.73
N GLU A 48 -3.05 13.24 1.91
CA GLU A 48 -4.26 12.44 2.02
C GLU A 48 -5.43 13.26 1.45
N GLU A 49 -5.88 12.90 0.25
CA GLU A 49 -7.09 13.48 -0.33
C GLU A 49 -8.30 12.64 0.15
N PRO A 50 -9.31 13.26 0.79
CA PRO A 50 -10.51 12.54 1.17
C PRO A 50 -11.24 12.07 -0.08
N ALA A 51 -11.12 10.78 -0.42
CA ALA A 51 -11.97 10.17 -1.42
C ALA A 51 -13.34 9.91 -0.79
N GLU A 52 -14.40 10.44 -1.41
CA GLU A 52 -15.77 10.17 -0.99
C GLU A 52 -16.07 8.70 -1.27
N ILE A 53 -16.22 7.91 -0.19
CA ILE A 53 -16.64 6.51 -0.31
C ILE A 53 -18.13 6.54 -0.62
N VAL A 54 -18.47 6.45 -1.90
CA VAL A 54 -19.86 6.31 -2.32
C VAL A 54 -20.31 4.89 -2.00
N ASP A 55 -21.15 4.75 -0.98
CA ASP A 55 -21.80 3.49 -0.64
C ASP A 55 -22.81 3.14 -1.76
N ARG A 56 -22.69 1.94 -2.34
CA ARG A 56 -23.54 1.49 -3.45
C ARG A 56 -24.64 0.57 -2.97
#